data_AF-A0A849NC89-F1
#
_entry.id   AF-A0A849NC89-F1
#
_cell.length_a   1.000
_cell.length_b   1.000
_cell.length_c   1.000
_cell.angle_alpha   90.00
_cell.angle_beta   90.00
_cell.angle_gamma   90.00
#
_symmetry.space_group_name_H-M   'P 1'
#
loop_
_entity.id
_entity.type
_entity.pdbx_description
1 polymer ?
#
loop_
_entity_poly.entity_id
_entity_poly.type
_entity_poly.pdbx_seq_one_letter_code
_entity_poly.pdbx_strand_id
1 'polypeptide(L)'
;MKNNGFSPHQILYDEKELFLKFMNEKYPIFFNSNIFFRDIQFALTSYFAYKEKPITYKMAEQLAQDLIEQLENNNELTKISNNSWRVDFHLEKQIENEEEKIKEEG
;
A
#
# COMPACT_ATOMS: atom_id res chain seq x y z
N MET A 1 7.05 -1.91 -32.40
CA MET A 1 6.59 -2.94 -31.44
C MET A 1 6.20 -2.21 -30.17
N LYS A 2 4.92 -2.23 -29.77
CA LYS A 2 4.53 -1.62 -28.50
C LYS A 2 5.09 -2.51 -27.39
N ASN A 3 5.96 -1.97 -26.54
CA ASN A 3 6.28 -2.63 -25.28
C ASN A 3 4.96 -2.71 -24.50
N ASN A 4 4.34 -3.89 -24.43
CA ASN A 4 3.35 -4.19 -23.38
C ASN A 4 4.10 -4.35 -22.05
N GLY A 5 4.93 -3.36 -21.71
CA GLY A 5 5.97 -3.42 -20.71
C GLY A 5 5.38 -3.40 -19.31
N PHE A 6 5.96 -4.22 -18.44
CA PHE A 6 5.76 -4.14 -16.99
C PHE A 6 5.95 -2.70 -16.51
N SER A 7 4.87 -2.11 -15.97
CA SER A 7 4.87 -0.78 -15.35
C SER A 7 4.55 -0.94 -13.87
N PRO A 8 5.57 -0.89 -12.97
CA PRO A 8 5.35 -0.92 -11.53
C PRO A 8 4.37 0.17 -11.06
N HIS A 9 4.44 1.36 -11.65
CA HIS A 9 3.54 2.48 -11.35
C HIS A 9 2.08 2.13 -11.64
N GLN A 10 1.79 1.55 -12.80
CA GLN A 10 0.42 1.18 -13.17
C GLN A 10 -0.13 0.12 -12.22
N ILE A 11 0.68 -0.91 -11.91
CA ILE A 11 0.30 -1.97 -10.98
C ILE A 11 0.00 -1.39 -9.60
N LEU A 12 0.89 -0.54 -9.07
CA LEU A 12 0.71 0.07 -7.77
C LEU A 12 -0.51 1.00 -7.71
N TYR A 13 -0.80 1.72 -8.79
CA TYR A 13 -1.97 2.58 -8.91
C TYR A 13 -3.27 1.77 -8.90
N ASP A 14 -3.35 0.73 -9.75
CA ASP A 14 -4.54 -0.12 -9.87
C ASP A 14 -4.78 -0.96 -8.60
N GLU A 15 -3.71 -1.34 -7.90
CA GLU A 15 -3.73 -2.23 -6.74
C GLU A 15 -3.42 -1.49 -5.43
N LYS A 16 -3.57 -0.16 -5.36
CA LYS A 16 -3.21 0.67 -4.19
C LYS A 16 -3.71 0.08 -2.87
N GLU A 17 -4.99 -0.26 -2.80
CA GLU A 17 -5.61 -0.81 -1.59
C GLU A 17 -5.04 -2.19 -1.21
N LEU A 18 -4.77 -3.04 -2.21
CA LEU A 18 -4.17 -4.35 -2.00
C LEU A 18 -2.74 -4.21 -1.48
N PHE A 19 -1.97 -3.26 -2.02
CA PHE A 19 -0.64 -2.93 -1.52
C PHE A 19 -0.69 -2.43 -0.07
N LEU A 20 -1.60 -1.51 0.28
CA LEU A 20 -1.74 -1.00 1.64
C LEU A 20 -2.14 -2.12 2.62
N LYS A 21 -3.01 -3.04 2.20
CA LYS A 21 -3.35 -4.26 2.98
C LYS A 21 -2.14 -5.16 3.18
N PHE A 22 -1.38 -5.44 2.12
CA PHE A 22 -0.13 -6.21 2.20
C PHE A 22 0.89 -5.55 3.14
N MET A 23 1.06 -4.23 3.03
CA MET A 23 1.97 -3.48 3.90
C MET A 23 1.54 -3.58 5.37
N ASN A 24 0.23 -3.51 5.64
CA ASN A 24 -0.35 -3.57 6.99
C ASN A 24 -0.06 -4.89 7.74
N GLU A 25 0.25 -5.98 7.03
CA GLU A 25 0.64 -7.26 7.68
C GLU A 25 1.94 -7.14 8.49
N LYS A 26 2.87 -6.27 8.05
CA LYS A 26 4.18 -6.09 8.68
C LYS A 26 4.37 -4.71 9.29
N TYR A 27 3.76 -3.70 8.70
CA TYR A 27 3.87 -2.29 9.10
C TYR A 27 2.47 -1.79 9.41
N PRO A 28 2.03 -1.80 10.68
CA PRO A 28 0.65 -1.47 11.03
C PRO A 28 0.22 -0.07 10.56
N ILE A 29 -0.81 -0.03 9.71
CA ILE A 29 -1.46 1.16 9.17
C ILE A 29 -2.84 1.25 9.82
N PHE A 30 -3.04 2.27 10.65
CA PHE A 30 -4.34 2.58 11.24
C PHE A 30 -4.50 4.09 11.33
N PHE A 31 -5.73 4.57 11.42
CA PHE A 31 -6.03 6.00 11.53
C PHE A 31 -5.24 6.63 12.69
N ASN A 32 -4.60 7.78 12.43
CA ASN A 32 -3.66 8.49 13.30
C ASN A 32 -2.34 7.77 13.62
N SER A 33 -2.02 6.65 12.98
CA SER A 33 -0.68 6.06 13.07
C SER A 33 0.33 6.86 12.24
N ASN A 34 1.62 6.66 12.53
CA ASN A 34 2.69 7.17 11.71
C ASN A 34 3.12 6.12 10.68
N ILE A 35 3.32 6.55 9.45
CA ILE A 35 3.95 5.76 8.39
C ILE A 35 5.27 6.42 7.99
N PHE A 36 6.30 5.60 7.77
CA PHE A 36 7.65 6.06 7.43
C PHE A 36 8.01 5.72 5.99
N PHE A 37 8.79 6.59 5.34
CA PHE A 37 9.23 6.42 3.95
C PHE A 37 9.88 5.04 3.72
N ARG A 38 10.76 4.65 4.64
CA ARG A 38 11.53 3.42 4.56
C ARG A 38 10.66 2.16 4.67
N ASP A 39 9.59 2.23 5.45
CA ASP A 39 8.65 1.12 5.58
C ASP A 39 7.88 0.92 4.27
N ILE A 40 7.44 2.01 3.63
CA ILE A 40 6.80 1.97 2.31
C ILE A 40 7.76 1.39 1.27
N GLN A 41 9.01 1.87 1.23
CA GLN A 41 10.02 1.41 0.28
C GLN A 41 10.32 -0.09 0.42
N PHE A 42 10.47 -0.59 1.65
CA PHE A 42 10.67 -2.02 1.89
C PHE A 42 9.42 -2.84 1.59
N ALA A 43 8.23 -2.35 1.94
CA ALA A 43 6.98 -3.00 1.59
C ALA A 43 6.81 -3.13 0.07
N LEU A 44 7.14 -2.11 -0.72
CA LEU A 44 7.13 -2.16 -2.19
C LEU A 44 8.06 -3.24 -2.72
N THR A 45 9.30 -3.29 -2.20
CA THR A 45 10.27 -4.31 -2.59
C THR A 45 9.73 -5.72 -2.33
N SER A 46 9.16 -5.96 -1.15
CA SER A 46 8.55 -7.24 -0.78
C SER A 46 7.31 -7.57 -1.59
N TYR A 47 6.44 -6.59 -1.86
CA TYR A 47 5.20 -6.76 -2.62
C TYR A 47 5.47 -7.20 -4.06
N PHE A 48 6.40 -6.52 -4.72
CA PHE A 48 6.80 -6.85 -6.08
C PHE A 48 7.59 -8.17 -6.17
N ALA A 49 8.37 -8.51 -5.14
CA ALA A 49 9.01 -9.83 -5.05
C ALA A 49 7.98 -10.95 -4.88
N TYR A 50 6.96 -10.76 -4.03
CA TYR A 50 5.85 -11.71 -3.83
C TYR A 50 5.07 -11.94 -5.13
N LYS A 51 4.94 -10.91 -5.97
CA LYS A 51 4.33 -10.98 -7.31
C LYS A 51 5.23 -11.55 -8.40
N GLU A 52 6.41 -12.11 -8.06
CA GLU A 52 7.42 -12.60 -8.99
C GLU A 52 7.91 -11.55 -10.01
N LYS A 53 7.85 -10.27 -9.65
CA LYS A 53 8.24 -9.12 -10.48
C LYS A 53 9.14 -8.16 -9.69
N PRO A 54 10.32 -8.61 -9.21
CA PRO A 54 11.15 -7.82 -8.32
C PRO A 54 11.58 -6.50 -8.97
N ILE A 55 11.58 -5.44 -8.16
CA ILE A 55 12.02 -4.09 -8.55
C ILE A 55 13.36 -3.75 -7.90
N THR A 56 14.10 -2.83 -8.51
CA THR A 56 15.36 -2.33 -7.94
C THR A 56 15.10 -1.40 -6.76
N TYR A 57 16.10 -1.20 -5.89
CA TYR A 57 16.02 -0.24 -4.78
C TYR A 57 15.66 1.18 -5.26
N LYS A 58 16.29 1.62 -6.37
CA LYS A 58 16.02 2.93 -6.99
C LYS A 58 14.57 3.04 -7.47
N MET A 59 14.01 1.97 -8.05
CA MET A 59 12.61 1.94 -8.46
C MET A 59 11.67 1.99 -7.25
N ALA A 60 11.97 1.24 -6.18
CA ALA A 60 11.19 1.27 -4.95
C ALA A 60 11.21 2.66 -4.30
N GLU A 61 12.35 3.37 -4.36
CA GLU A 61 12.46 4.75 -3.88
C GLU A 61 11.54 5.70 -4.65
N GLN A 62 11.57 5.63 -5.99
CA GLN A 62 10.71 6.45 -6.84
C GLN A 62 9.22 6.14 -6.61
N LEU A 63 8.85 4.86 -6.59
CA LEU A 63 7.47 4.44 -6.35
C LEU A 63 6.96 4.87 -4.97
N ALA A 64 7.82 4.84 -3.94
CA ALA A 64 7.46 5.32 -2.62
C ALA A 64 7.19 6.83 -2.62
N GLN A 65 8.03 7.62 -3.29
CA GLN A 65 7.83 9.06 -3.44
C GLN A 65 6.50 9.36 -4.15
N ASP A 66 6.26 8.70 -5.28
CA ASP A 66 5.06 8.93 -6.09
C ASP A 66 3.78 8.50 -5.36
N LEU A 67 3.81 7.37 -4.64
CA LEU A 67 2.69 6.91 -3.81
C LEU A 67 2.40 7.89 -2.67
N ILE A 68 3.44 8.37 -1.98
CA ILE A 68 3.28 9.34 -0.88
C ILE A 68 2.67 10.64 -1.41
N GLU A 69 3.18 11.17 -2.52
CA GLU A 69 2.64 12.38 -3.14
C GLU A 69 1.17 12.20 -3.53
N GLN A 70 0.81 11.05 -4.11
CA GLN A 70 -0.58 10.72 -4.41
C GLN A 70 -1.46 10.70 -3.15
N LEU A 71 -1.02 10.04 -2.08
CA LEU A 71 -1.76 9.94 -0.82
C LEU A 71 -1.87 11.30 -0.11
N GLU A 72 -0.83 12.13 -0.13
CA GLU A 72 -0.87 13.51 0.38
C GLU A 72 -1.89 14.35 -0.40
N ASN A 73 -1.86 14.31 -1.73
CA ASN A 73 -2.78 15.06 -2.59
C ASN A 73 -4.25 14.64 -2.39
N ASN A 74 -4.48 13.39 -1.99
CA ASN A 74 -5.81 12.87 -1.67
C ASN A 74 -6.26 13.12 -0.22
N ASN A 75 -5.45 13.78 0.61
CA ASN A 75 -5.65 13.93 2.06
C ASN A 75 -5.70 12.57 2.82
N GLU A 76 -5.07 11.53 2.28
CA GLU A 76 -4.92 10.22 2.93
C GLU A 76 -3.69 10.22 3.88
N LEU A 77 -2.70 11.06 3.62
CA LEU A 77 -1.54 11.28 4.48
C LEU A 77 -1.31 12.76 4.78
N THR A 78 -1.01 13.09 6.05
CA THR A 78 -0.51 14.42 6.44
C THR A 78 0.96 14.34 6.80
N LYS A 79 1.81 15.15 6.16
CA LYS A 79 3.24 15.24 6.47
C LYS A 79 3.49 15.67 7.92
N ILE A 80 4.33 14.92 8.63
CA ILE A 80 4.81 15.27 9.98
C ILE A 80 6.27 15.72 9.93
N SER A 81 7.10 15.02 9.14
CA SER A 81 8.53 15.32 8.99
C SER A 81 9.01 14.98 7.58
N ASN A 82 10.32 15.10 7.32
CA ASN A 82 10.88 14.74 6.02
C ASN A 82 10.69 13.27 5.64
N ASN A 83 10.52 12.36 6.62
CA ASN A 83 10.47 10.92 6.39
C ASN A 83 9.27 10.24 7.07
N SER A 84 8.29 11.00 7.57
CA SER A 84 7.14 10.46 8.29
C SER A 84 5.85 11.23 8.04
N TRP A 85 4.74 10.50 7.97
CA TRP A 85 3.40 11.00 7.73
C TRP A 85 2.42 10.41 8.74
N ARG A 86 1.36 11.16 9.06
CA ARG A 86 0.19 10.66 9.78
C ARG A 86 -0.77 10.04 8.78
N VAL A 87 -1.32 8.89 9.13
CA VAL A 87 -2.40 8.23 8.38
C VAL A 87 -3.73 8.89 8.71
N ASP A 88 -4.41 9.43 7.70
CA ASP A 88 -5.69 10.14 7.84
C ASP A 88 -6.88 9.37 7.21
N PHE A 89 -6.69 8.10 6.85
CA PHE A 89 -7.74 7.20 6.36
C PHE A 89 -7.94 5.97 7.27
N HIS A 90 -9.08 5.31 7.13
CA HIS A 90 -9.32 4.00 7.73
C HIS A 90 -9.05 2.92 6.70
N LEU A 91 -8.06 2.06 6.95
CA LEU A 91 -7.86 0.86 6.15
C LEU A 91 -8.94 -0.16 6.55
N GLU A 92 -9.85 -0.47 5.63
CA GLU A 92 -10.87 -1.50 5.86
C GLU A 92 -10.17 -2.83 6.17
N LYS A 93 -10.42 -3.35 7.37
CA LYS A 93 -10.11 -4.75 7.67
C LYS A 93 -11.06 -5.59 6.84
N GLN A 94 -10.56 -6.61 6.17
CA GLN A 94 -11.45 -7.69 5.75
C GLN A 94 -12.07 -8.25 7.03
N ILE A 95 -13.34 -7.94 7.25
CA ILE A 95 -14.14 -8.75 8.15
C ILE A 95 -14.28 -10.06 7.36
N GLU A 96 -13.64 -11.13 7.83
CA GLU A 96 -13.96 -12.49 7.40
C GLU A 96 -15.41 -12.78 7.80
N ASN A 97 -16.36 -12.24 7.04
CA ASN A 97 -17.78 -12.56 7.14
C ASN A 97 -18.03 -13.84 6.34
N GLU A 98 -17.46 -14.96 6.78
CA GLU A 98 -17.89 -16.30 6.35
C GLU A 98 -18.76 -17.01 7.40
N GLU A 99 -18.89 -16.51 8.64
CA GLU A 99 -19.64 -17.23 9.68
C GLU A 99 -21.08 -16.73 9.98
N GLU A 100 -21.53 -15.58 9.47
CA GLU A 100 -22.90 -15.09 9.75
C GLU A 100 -23.96 -15.46 8.71
N LYS A 101 -23.60 -16.15 7.62
CA LYS A 101 -24.58 -16.63 6.62
C LYS A 101 -25.21 -18.01 6.93
N ILE A 102 -24.82 -18.67 8.03
CA ILE A 102 -25.30 -20.03 8.35
C ILE A 102 -26.39 -20.04 9.46
N LYS A 103 -26.72 -18.90 10.09
CA LYS A 103 -27.67 -18.87 11.22
C LYS A 103 -29.10 -18.40 10.91
N GLU A 104 -29.44 -18.11 9.65
CA GLU A 104 -30.83 -17.80 9.27
C GLU A 104 -31.53 -18.89 8.44
N GLU A 105 -30.88 -20.03 8.18
CA GLU A 105 -31.49 -21.19 7.51
C GLU A 105 -31.31 -22.53 8.28
N GLY A 106 -31.07 -22.48 9.60
CA GLY A 106 -30.92 -23.66 10.47
C GLY A 106 -31.93 -23.75 11.59
#